data_AF-E9H402-F1
#
_entry.id   AF-E9H402-F1
#
_cell.length_a   1.000
_cell.length_b   1.000
_cell.length_c   1.000
_cell.angle_alpha   90.00
_cell.angle_beta   90.00
_cell.angle_gamma   90.00
#
_symmetry.space_group_name_H-M   'P 1'
#
loop_
_entity.id
_entity.type
_entity.pdbx_description
1 polymer ?
#
loop_
_entity_poly.entity_id
_entity_poly.type
_entity_poly.pdbx_seq_one_letter_code
_entity_poly.pdbx_strand_id
1 'polypeptide(L)'
;LTFLFSQVGLIGLVVAYSAAGAVLFEWLEADQEIEPRRKILQIRLDCLDDLNRLNRQQFDNNSDELWAIKAGALLKVEGYDGKEVDDAERQWSVSGSLLYSITVITTIGYGNLAPKTGPGKVVTIIYALIGIPLMLLCLSNLGSFMASSFQFAFGKLYCCFWCSSQKCCCNNSNYRRQRRRQHHQQQLKTLTQPDGIIESAKVNQQHQHGTAGAGPTVVNIKGQQQQQQRVPVSVVLAFLVGYICIGAAVFSAWEEWSYLDGAYFSFITLSTIGFGDLVPGSKVLEQGETKLVACIVYLVVGLAMIAMSFNLVQEEV
;
A
#
# COMPACT_ATOMS: atom_id res chain seq x y z
N LEU A 1 8.41 31.70 7.44
CA LEU A 1 7.64 30.68 6.70
C LEU A 1 8.20 30.40 5.30
N THR A 2 8.44 31.41 4.46
CA THR A 2 8.87 31.23 3.05
C THR A 2 10.19 30.49 2.88
N PHE A 3 11.16 30.65 3.79
CA PHE A 3 12.42 29.89 3.75
C PHE A 3 12.24 28.41 4.16
N LEU A 4 11.36 28.11 5.12
CA LEU A 4 11.05 26.73 5.53
C LEU A 4 10.38 25.93 4.40
N PHE A 5 9.59 26.60 3.55
CA PHE A 5 8.97 26.00 2.36
C PHE A 5 9.82 26.15 1.08
N SER A 6 11.05 26.66 1.17
CA SER A 6 11.99 26.62 0.05
C SER A 6 12.59 25.21 -0.11
N GLN A 7 13.04 24.84 -1.31
CA GLN A 7 13.70 23.55 -1.57
C GLN A 7 14.85 23.29 -0.59
N VAL A 8 15.64 24.33 -0.28
CA VAL A 8 16.74 24.26 0.69
C VAL A 8 16.23 24.11 2.12
N GLY A 9 15.14 24.78 2.49
CA GLY A 9 14.51 24.66 3.80
C GLY A 9 13.92 23.27 4.05
N LEU A 10 13.29 22.67 3.04
CA LEU A 10 12.74 21.32 3.13
C LEU A 10 13.84 20.27 3.31
N ILE A 11 14.93 20.37 2.54
CA ILE A 11 16.10 19.50 2.71
C ILE A 11 16.67 19.65 4.12
N GLY A 12 16.86 20.88 4.60
CA GLY A 12 17.34 21.14 5.97
C GLY A 12 16.43 20.55 7.04
N LEU A 13 15.11 20.62 6.84
CA LEU A 13 14.12 20.05 7.76
C LEU A 13 14.16 18.52 7.79
N VAL A 14 14.31 17.87 6.63
CA VAL A 14 14.47 16.40 6.56
C VAL A 14 15.75 15.96 7.27
N VAL A 15 16.87 16.65 7.04
CA VAL A 15 18.14 16.35 7.73
C VAL A 15 18.00 16.51 9.24
N ALA A 16 17.38 17.60 9.70
CA ALA A 16 17.14 17.82 11.12
C ALA A 16 16.21 16.75 11.74
N TYR A 17 15.16 16.34 11.02
CA TYR A 17 14.25 15.27 11.44
C TYR A 17 14.98 13.92 11.55
N SER A 18 15.84 13.59 10.58
CA SER A 18 16.68 12.38 10.64
C SER A 18 17.67 12.42 11.80
N ALA A 19 18.30 13.57 12.08
CA ALA A 19 19.20 13.72 13.21
C ALA A 19 18.48 13.57 14.56
N ALA A 20 17.28 14.14 14.69
CA ALA A 20 16.43 13.94 15.86
C ALA A 20 16.03 12.47 16.03
N GLY A 21 15.68 11.79 14.94
CA GLY A 21 15.40 10.36 14.93
C GLY A 21 16.59 9.52 15.39
N ALA A 22 17.80 9.85 14.95
CA ALA A 22 19.02 9.14 15.35
C ALA A 22 19.23 9.19 16.88
N VAL A 23 19.13 10.39 17.47
CA VAL A 23 19.23 10.56 18.93
C VAL A 23 18.12 9.82 19.66
N LEU A 24 16.89 9.88 19.16
CA LEU A 24 15.74 9.21 19.77
C LEU A 24 15.91 7.69 19.79
N PHE A 25 16.28 7.09 18.66
CA PHE A 25 16.43 5.63 18.55
C PHE A 25 17.67 5.12 19.29
N GLU A 26 18.78 5.86 19.28
CA GLU A 26 19.94 5.54 20.12
C GLU A 26 19.52 5.53 21.60
N TRP A 27 18.78 6.55 22.06
CA TRP A 27 18.33 6.62 23.44
C TRP A 27 17.36 5.49 23.83
N LEU A 28 16.47 5.07 22.92
CA LEU A 28 15.50 4.00 23.19
C LEU A 28 16.12 2.60 23.14
N GLU A 29 17.00 2.33 22.18
CA GLU A 29 17.43 0.98 21.83
C GLU A 29 18.87 0.65 22.26
N ALA A 30 19.76 1.63 22.46
CA ALA A 30 21.19 1.35 22.71
C ALA A 30 21.41 0.52 23.99
N ASP A 31 20.68 0.83 25.06
CA ASP A 31 20.79 0.08 26.31
C ASP A 31 20.17 -1.32 26.21
N GLN A 32 19.06 -1.44 25.46
CA GLN A 32 18.34 -2.71 25.28
C GLN A 32 19.07 -3.70 24.35
N GLU A 33 19.96 -3.22 23.46
CA GLU A 33 20.76 -4.08 22.57
C GLU A 33 21.82 -4.91 23.32
N ILE A 34 22.33 -4.40 24.44
CA ILE A 34 23.49 -4.98 25.13
C ILE A 34 23.14 -6.30 25.84
N GLU A 35 21.97 -6.38 26.49
CA GLU A 35 21.58 -7.55 27.29
C GLU A 35 21.37 -8.82 26.43
N PRO A 36 20.61 -8.80 25.32
CA PRO A 36 20.48 -9.95 24.43
C PRO A 36 21.83 -10.41 23.87
N ARG A 37 22.70 -9.46 23.48
CA ARG A 37 24.05 -9.77 23.00
C ARG A 37 24.89 -10.48 24.06
N ARG A 38 24.81 -10.02 25.31
CA ARG A 38 25.53 -10.67 26.43
C ARG A 38 25.00 -12.08 26.69
N LYS A 39 23.69 -12.29 26.65
CA LYS A 39 23.06 -13.62 26.78
C LYS A 39 23.53 -14.58 25.70
N ILE A 40 23.54 -14.15 24.43
CA ILE A 40 24.03 -15.00 23.32
C ILE A 40 25.51 -15.33 23.48
N LEU A 41 26.32 -14.36 23.91
CA LEU A 41 27.74 -14.58 24.18
C LEU A 41 27.96 -15.58 25.33
N GLN A 42 27.17 -15.50 26.41
CA GLN A 42 27.17 -16.49 27.49
C GLN A 42 26.80 -17.87 26.98
N ILE A 43 25.68 -18.01 26.26
CA ILE A 43 25.26 -19.30 25.68
C ILE A 43 26.35 -19.91 24.78
N ARG A 44 27.04 -19.11 23.98
CA ARG A 44 28.15 -19.60 23.14
C ARG A 44 29.34 -20.07 23.96
N LEU A 45 29.70 -19.35 25.02
CA LEU A 45 30.81 -19.73 25.90
C LEU A 45 30.48 -20.98 26.70
N ASP A 46 29.24 -21.08 27.22
CA ASP A 46 28.76 -22.25 27.95
C ASP A 46 28.74 -23.48 27.03
N CYS A 47 28.21 -23.34 25.80
CA CYS A 47 28.22 -24.41 24.80
C CYS A 47 29.65 -24.83 24.42
N LEU A 48 30.59 -23.89 24.30
CA LEU A 48 32.00 -24.21 24.04
C LEU A 48 32.66 -24.92 25.23
N ASP A 49 32.34 -24.55 26.48
CA ASP A 49 32.85 -25.24 27.66
C ASP A 49 32.29 -26.66 27.75
N ASP A 50 30.98 -26.83 27.51
CA ASP A 50 30.33 -28.14 27.46
C ASP A 50 30.94 -29.01 26.34
N LEU A 51 31.17 -28.46 25.15
CA LEU A 51 31.86 -29.16 24.07
C LEU A 51 33.29 -29.54 24.42
N ASN A 52 34.02 -28.65 25.09
CA ASN A 52 35.39 -28.92 25.51
C ASN A 52 35.44 -30.00 26.61
N ARG A 53 34.45 -30.03 27.51
CA ARG A 53 34.28 -31.09 28.52
C ARG A 53 33.96 -32.44 27.86
N LEU A 54 33.01 -32.46 26.92
CA LEU A 54 32.68 -33.66 26.14
C LEU A 54 33.90 -34.14 25.34
N ASN A 55 34.59 -33.25 24.61
CA ASN A 55 35.80 -33.59 23.87
C ASN A 55 36.92 -34.14 24.77
N ARG A 56 37.05 -33.61 26.00
CA ARG A 56 38.03 -34.10 26.98
C ARG A 56 37.63 -35.45 27.60
N GLN A 57 36.34 -35.73 27.74
CA GLN A 57 35.83 -37.01 28.25
C GLN A 57 35.77 -38.10 27.16
N GLN A 58 35.66 -37.73 25.89
CA GLN A 58 35.43 -38.65 24.76
C GLN A 58 36.66 -38.85 23.87
N PHE A 59 37.86 -38.45 24.33
CA PHE A 59 39.13 -38.65 23.63
C PHE A 59 39.56 -40.13 23.51
N ASP A 60 38.64 -41.07 23.67
CA ASP A 60 38.94 -42.49 23.50
C ASP A 60 37.83 -43.30 22.82
N ASN A 61 36.90 -42.71 22.04
CA ASN A 61 36.23 -43.38 20.90
C ASN A 61 35.19 -42.48 20.19
N ASN A 62 35.26 -42.48 18.85
CA ASN A 62 34.34 -41.91 17.86
C ASN A 62 34.33 -40.38 17.64
N SER A 63 34.91 -40.01 16.50
CA SER A 63 35.11 -38.66 15.98
C SER A 63 33.86 -37.97 15.39
N ASP A 64 32.76 -38.68 15.15
CA ASP A 64 31.79 -38.21 14.14
C ASP A 64 30.77 -37.19 14.69
N GLU A 65 30.43 -37.25 15.97
CA GLU A 65 29.45 -36.34 16.60
C GLU A 65 30.05 -34.94 16.86
N LEU A 66 31.35 -34.89 17.17
CA LEU A 66 32.09 -33.64 17.36
C LEU A 66 32.25 -32.86 16.04
N TRP A 67 32.37 -33.57 14.91
CA TRP A 67 32.41 -32.95 13.58
C TRP A 67 31.09 -32.28 13.21
N ALA A 68 29.93 -32.82 13.61
CA ALA A 68 28.63 -32.19 13.34
C ALA A 68 28.48 -30.85 14.06
N ILE A 69 28.95 -30.75 15.31
CA ILE A 69 28.86 -29.52 16.10
C ILE A 69 29.92 -28.49 15.66
N LYS A 70 31.14 -28.95 15.34
CA LYS A 70 32.20 -28.11 14.78
C LYS A 70 31.85 -27.62 13.38
N ALA A 71 31.19 -28.47 12.59
CA ALA A 71 30.60 -28.11 11.31
C ALA A 71 29.47 -27.11 11.51
N GLY A 72 28.52 -27.26 12.45
CA GLY A 72 27.48 -26.27 12.71
C GLY A 72 28.01 -24.86 13.03
N ALA A 73 29.12 -24.77 13.77
CA ALA A 73 29.80 -23.50 14.05
C ALA A 73 30.60 -22.93 12.86
N LEU A 74 31.11 -23.80 11.97
CA LEU A 74 31.82 -23.44 10.74
C LEU A 74 30.89 -23.21 9.53
N LEU A 75 29.71 -23.85 9.51
CA LEU A 75 28.69 -23.90 8.46
C LEU A 75 27.78 -22.66 8.48
N LYS A 76 28.35 -21.50 8.78
CA LYS A 76 27.89 -20.25 8.15
C LYS A 76 28.33 -20.21 6.67
N VAL A 77 28.40 -21.37 6.03
CA VAL A 77 28.85 -21.60 4.66
C VAL A 77 27.61 -21.47 3.78
N GLU A 78 27.73 -20.63 2.76
CA GLU A 78 26.84 -20.54 1.58
C GLU A 78 25.33 -20.41 1.85
N GLY A 79 24.96 -19.63 2.87
CA GLY A 79 23.55 -19.22 3.04
C GLY A 79 22.70 -20.17 3.87
N TYR A 80 23.31 -21.03 4.69
CA TYR A 80 22.63 -21.69 5.80
C TYR A 80 22.14 -20.65 6.83
N ASP A 81 20.86 -20.69 7.19
CA ASP A 81 20.21 -19.76 8.12
C ASP A 81 20.08 -20.31 9.55
N GLY A 82 20.70 -21.46 9.83
CA GLY A 82 20.75 -22.03 11.18
C GLY A 82 19.52 -22.86 11.56
N LYS A 83 18.61 -23.14 10.63
CA LYS A 83 17.46 -24.03 10.84
C LYS A 83 17.78 -25.45 10.36
N GLU A 84 17.33 -26.45 11.10
CA GLU A 84 17.42 -27.84 10.68
C GLU A 84 16.49 -28.10 9.47
N VAL A 85 16.84 -29.10 8.65
CA VAL A 85 16.04 -29.47 7.48
C VAL A 85 14.81 -30.25 7.96
N ASP A 86 13.81 -29.52 8.42
CA ASP A 86 12.46 -30.06 8.54
C ASP A 86 11.67 -29.65 7.29
N ASP A 87 11.19 -30.63 6.50
CA ASP A 87 10.46 -30.37 5.25
C ASP A 87 9.17 -29.57 5.48
N ALA A 88 8.68 -29.53 6.73
CA ALA A 88 7.58 -28.70 7.18
C ALA A 88 7.87 -27.19 7.23
N GLU A 89 9.15 -26.77 7.34
CA GLU A 89 9.54 -25.36 7.51
C GLU A 89 10.18 -24.73 6.25
N ARG A 90 10.03 -25.36 5.08
CA ARG A 90 10.61 -24.82 3.83
C ARG A 90 10.02 -23.43 3.50
N GLN A 91 10.84 -22.39 3.66
CA GLN A 91 10.49 -21.00 3.38
C GLN A 91 10.01 -20.77 1.93
N TRP A 92 10.59 -21.50 0.97
CA TRP A 92 10.19 -21.49 -0.44
C TRP A 92 9.05 -22.48 -0.74
N SER A 93 7.93 -22.35 -0.03
CA SER A 93 6.66 -22.99 -0.39
C SER A 93 5.97 -22.20 -1.52
N VAL A 94 4.89 -22.73 -2.10
CA VAL A 94 4.10 -21.99 -3.12
C VAL A 94 3.59 -20.67 -2.53
N SER A 95 3.04 -20.70 -1.31
CA SER A 95 2.54 -19.52 -0.62
C SER A 95 3.66 -18.57 -0.18
N GLY A 96 4.80 -19.09 0.28
CA GLY A 96 5.98 -18.28 0.61
C GLY A 96 6.58 -17.59 -0.62
N SER A 97 6.64 -18.28 -1.76
CA SER A 97 7.10 -17.72 -3.04
C SER A 97 6.14 -16.67 -3.59
N LEU A 98 4.83 -16.86 -3.38
CA LEU A 98 3.81 -15.87 -3.76
C LEU A 98 3.92 -14.61 -2.88
N LEU A 99 4.08 -14.77 -1.57
CA LEU A 99 4.30 -13.64 -0.66
C LEU A 99 5.58 -12.89 -1.02
N TYR A 100 6.67 -13.59 -1.32
CA TYR A 100 7.91 -12.98 -1.83
C TYR A 100 7.66 -12.19 -3.12
N SER A 101 6.98 -12.79 -4.09
CA SER A 101 6.67 -12.15 -5.37
C SER A 101 5.87 -10.85 -5.18
N ILE A 102 4.85 -10.88 -4.32
CA ILE A 102 4.01 -9.72 -4.01
C ILE A 102 4.81 -8.65 -3.29
N THR A 103 5.62 -9.01 -2.28
CA THR A 103 6.43 -8.04 -1.52
C THR A 103 7.50 -7.36 -2.37
N VAL A 104 8.01 -8.03 -3.40
CA VAL A 104 8.93 -7.44 -4.39
C VAL A 104 8.21 -6.41 -5.27
N ILE A 105 7.08 -6.77 -5.88
CA ILE A 105 6.37 -5.86 -6.80
C ILE A 105 5.69 -4.69 -6.07
N THR A 106 5.31 -4.89 -4.80
CA THR A 106 4.73 -3.86 -3.91
C THR A 106 5.78 -3.01 -3.19
N THR A 107 7.06 -3.29 -3.41
CA THR A 107 8.20 -2.62 -2.78
C THR A 107 8.20 -2.64 -1.24
N ILE A 108 7.51 -3.60 -0.62
CA ILE A 108 7.54 -3.80 0.84
C ILE A 108 8.87 -4.43 1.24
N GLY A 109 9.26 -5.53 0.57
CA GLY A 109 10.58 -6.14 0.70
C GLY A 109 11.02 -6.52 2.13
N TYR A 110 10.26 -7.36 2.84
CA TYR A 110 10.57 -7.80 4.22
C TYR A 110 12.02 -8.26 4.46
N GLY A 111 12.68 -8.83 3.46
CA GLY A 111 14.09 -9.24 3.56
C GLY A 111 14.35 -10.53 4.34
N ASN A 112 13.35 -11.06 5.05
CA ASN A 112 13.41 -12.38 5.70
C ASN A 112 13.50 -13.53 4.68
N LEU A 113 12.91 -13.36 3.49
CA LEU A 113 13.01 -14.29 2.37
C LEU A 113 13.69 -13.60 1.18
N ALA A 114 14.88 -14.09 0.80
CA ALA A 114 15.66 -13.52 -0.30
C ALA A 114 16.41 -14.61 -1.10
N PRO A 115 16.58 -14.44 -2.42
CA PRO A 115 17.29 -15.38 -3.26
C PRO A 115 18.78 -15.39 -2.90
N LYS A 116 19.26 -16.53 -2.42
CA LYS A 116 20.67 -16.72 -2.08
C LYS A 116 21.53 -17.04 -3.32
N THR A 117 20.93 -17.66 -4.33
CA THR A 117 21.61 -18.08 -5.57
C THR A 117 21.86 -16.91 -6.53
N GLY A 118 22.97 -16.98 -7.29
CA GLY A 118 23.30 -16.01 -8.33
C GLY A 118 22.18 -15.83 -9.38
N PRO A 119 21.68 -16.93 -10.00
CA PRO A 119 20.57 -16.85 -10.95
C PRO A 119 19.28 -16.28 -10.35
N GLY A 120 18.94 -16.63 -9.09
CA GLY A 120 17.76 -16.11 -8.41
C GLY A 120 17.79 -14.59 -8.20
N LYS A 121 18.98 -14.03 -7.92
CA LYS A 121 19.19 -12.58 -7.82
C LYS A 121 18.96 -11.89 -9.17
N VAL A 122 19.50 -12.44 -10.27
CA VAL A 122 19.30 -11.88 -11.62
C VAL A 122 17.82 -11.91 -12.01
N VAL A 123 17.13 -13.02 -11.79
CA VAL A 123 15.68 -13.13 -12.07
C VAL A 123 14.88 -12.12 -11.26
N THR A 124 15.23 -11.94 -9.98
CA THR A 124 14.55 -10.96 -9.10
C THR A 124 14.72 -9.53 -9.62
N ILE A 125 15.91 -9.16 -10.11
CA ILE A 125 16.14 -7.82 -10.70
C ILE A 125 15.22 -7.60 -11.89
N ILE A 126 15.17 -8.54 -12.84
CA ILE A 126 14.31 -8.45 -14.03
C ILE A 126 12.82 -8.41 -13.62
N TYR A 127 12.43 -9.24 -12.66
CA TYR A 127 11.08 -9.31 -12.14
C TYR A 127 10.63 -7.99 -11.50
N ALA A 128 11.48 -7.36 -10.67
CA ALA A 128 11.19 -6.07 -10.05
C ALA A 128 11.09 -4.92 -11.06
N LEU A 129 11.96 -4.90 -12.09
CA LEU A 129 11.95 -3.88 -13.14
C LEU A 129 10.63 -3.82 -13.92
N ILE A 130 9.99 -4.97 -14.13
CA ILE A 130 8.69 -5.06 -14.83
C ILE A 130 7.53 -4.94 -13.83
N GLY A 131 7.66 -5.57 -12.66
CA GLY A 131 6.60 -5.66 -11.66
C GLY A 131 6.28 -4.33 -10.99
N ILE A 132 7.28 -3.52 -10.62
CA ILE A 132 7.06 -2.25 -9.92
C ILE A 132 6.26 -1.26 -10.79
N PRO A 133 6.61 -1.00 -12.08
CA PRO A 133 5.78 -0.16 -12.94
C PRO A 133 4.36 -0.68 -13.13
N LEU A 134 4.19 -2.01 -13.29
CA LEU A 134 2.87 -2.63 -13.42
C LEU A 134 2.04 -2.42 -12.14
N MET A 135 2.65 -2.55 -10.97
CA MET A 135 1.99 -2.30 -9.69
C MET A 135 1.61 -0.84 -9.50
N LEU A 136 2.45 0.11 -9.90
CA LEU A 136 2.10 1.54 -9.87
C LEU A 136 0.89 1.85 -10.77
N LEU A 137 0.83 1.26 -11.96
CA LEU A 137 -0.33 1.37 -12.85
C LEU A 137 -1.59 0.74 -12.22
N CYS A 138 -1.44 -0.44 -11.61
CA CYS A 138 -2.53 -1.11 -10.90
C CYS A 138 -3.07 -0.24 -9.75
N LEU A 139 -2.18 0.30 -8.92
CA LEU A 139 -2.52 1.17 -7.79
C LEU A 139 -3.18 2.48 -8.24
N SER A 140 -2.73 3.08 -9.35
CA SER A 140 -3.37 4.28 -9.91
C SER A 140 -4.84 4.02 -10.29
N ASN A 141 -5.10 2.91 -10.98
CA ASN A 141 -6.46 2.53 -11.39
C ASN A 141 -7.33 2.17 -10.18
N LEU A 142 -6.79 1.36 -9.27
CA LEU A 142 -7.50 0.87 -8.10
C LEU A 142 -7.78 1.99 -7.08
N GLY A 143 -6.81 2.88 -6.85
CA GLY A 143 -6.93 4.05 -5.99
C GLY A 143 -8.02 5.01 -6.50
N SER A 144 -8.11 5.22 -7.81
CA SER A 144 -9.16 6.06 -8.43
C SER A 144 -10.57 5.46 -8.26
N PHE A 145 -10.69 4.15 -8.44
CA PHE A 145 -11.94 3.42 -8.23
C PHE A 145 -12.38 3.44 -6.76
N MET A 146 -11.44 3.19 -5.83
CA MET A 146 -11.70 3.25 -4.40
C MET A 146 -12.07 4.66 -3.95
N ALA A 147 -11.37 5.69 -4.41
CA ALA A 147 -11.68 7.09 -4.11
C ALA A 147 -13.11 7.46 -4.53
N SER A 148 -13.49 7.11 -5.75
CA SER A 148 -14.85 7.34 -6.29
C SER A 148 -15.91 6.64 -5.43
N SER A 149 -15.64 5.38 -5.06
CA SER A 149 -16.52 4.57 -4.22
C SER A 149 -16.65 5.15 -2.81
N PHE A 150 -15.53 5.61 -2.23
CA PHE A 150 -15.48 6.22 -0.90
C PHE A 150 -16.20 7.56 -0.85
N GLN A 151 -15.96 8.44 -1.83
CA GLN A 151 -16.65 9.73 -1.95
C GLN A 151 -18.16 9.54 -2.15
N PHE A 152 -18.58 8.55 -2.94
CA PHE A 152 -20.00 8.21 -3.08
C PHE A 152 -20.61 7.70 -1.77
N ALA A 153 -19.93 6.79 -1.07
CA ALA A 153 -20.37 6.25 0.21
C ALA A 153 -20.46 7.36 1.28
N PHE A 154 -19.44 8.21 1.38
CA PHE A 154 -19.38 9.34 2.29
C PHE A 154 -20.48 10.36 1.98
N GLY A 155 -20.64 10.76 0.71
CA GLY A 155 -21.70 11.68 0.28
C GLY A 155 -23.11 11.15 0.56
N LYS A 156 -23.32 9.83 0.42
CA LYS A 156 -24.58 9.18 0.79
C LYS A 156 -24.80 9.16 2.31
N LEU A 157 -23.79 8.80 3.10
CA LEU A 157 -23.87 8.84 4.57
C LEU A 157 -24.15 10.26 5.08
N TYR A 158 -23.45 11.27 4.56
CA TYR A 158 -23.63 12.67 4.95
C TYR A 158 -24.95 13.26 4.42
N CYS A 159 -25.39 12.94 3.19
CA CYS A 159 -26.74 13.33 2.72
C CYS A 159 -27.81 12.71 3.62
N CYS A 160 -27.69 11.44 4.01
CA CYS A 160 -28.64 10.79 4.90
C CYS A 160 -28.60 11.33 6.34
N PHE A 161 -27.42 11.62 6.89
CA PHE A 161 -27.25 12.21 8.22
C PHE A 161 -27.81 13.65 8.29
N TRP A 162 -27.53 14.49 7.29
CA TRP A 162 -28.05 15.86 7.22
C TRP A 162 -29.50 15.96 6.71
N CYS A 163 -30.03 14.99 5.97
CA CYS A 163 -31.45 14.93 5.60
C CYS A 163 -32.37 14.65 6.81
N SER A 164 -31.85 14.05 7.88
CA SER A 164 -32.59 13.87 9.14
C SER A 164 -32.80 15.20 9.88
N SER A 165 -31.93 16.20 9.67
CA SER A 165 -31.92 17.44 10.47
C SER A 165 -32.49 18.68 9.76
N GLN A 166 -32.48 18.78 8.42
CA GLN A 166 -33.20 19.87 7.73
C GLN A 166 -33.53 19.57 6.25
N LYS A 167 -34.66 20.12 5.78
CA LYS A 167 -35.32 19.84 4.49
C LYS A 167 -34.39 19.91 3.25
N CYS A 168 -34.15 18.73 2.66
CA CYS A 168 -33.81 18.38 1.26
C CYS A 168 -32.39 18.58 0.68
N CYS A 169 -31.90 17.53 -0.03
CA CYS A 169 -31.11 17.63 -1.29
C CYS A 169 -31.08 16.36 -2.17
N CYS A 170 -31.47 15.18 -1.68
CA CYS A 170 -31.42 13.95 -2.47
C CYS A 170 -32.71 13.75 -3.33
N ASN A 171 -33.16 14.75 -4.12
CA ASN A 171 -34.00 14.49 -5.30
C ASN A 171 -33.88 15.57 -6.38
N ASN A 172 -33.62 15.09 -7.58
CA ASN A 172 -33.51 15.71 -8.89
C ASN A 172 -34.74 16.59 -9.30
N SER A 173 -35.07 17.63 -8.53
CA SER A 173 -36.20 18.54 -8.82
C SER A 173 -35.77 19.86 -9.45
N ASN A 174 -34.59 20.38 -9.07
CA ASN A 174 -34.08 21.65 -9.60
C ASN A 174 -33.64 21.54 -11.07
N TYR A 175 -33.04 20.41 -11.48
CA TYR A 175 -32.67 20.15 -12.87
C TYR A 175 -33.90 20.00 -13.79
N ARG A 176 -34.96 19.32 -13.31
CA ARG A 176 -36.24 19.18 -14.03
C ARG A 176 -36.98 20.52 -14.17
N ARG A 177 -36.94 21.38 -13.15
CA ARG A 177 -37.53 22.74 -13.21
C ARG A 177 -36.79 23.65 -14.19
N GLN A 178 -35.47 23.56 -14.26
CA GLN A 178 -34.66 24.39 -15.15
C GLN A 178 -34.84 24.00 -16.63
N ARG A 179 -34.97 22.70 -16.95
CA ARG A 179 -35.33 22.23 -18.31
C ARG A 179 -36.72 22.70 -18.76
N ARG A 180 -37.72 22.69 -17.87
CA ARG A 180 -39.07 23.21 -18.20
C ARG A 180 -39.05 24.71 -18.48
N ARG A 181 -38.27 25.49 -17.72
CA ARG A 181 -38.10 26.94 -17.98
C ARG A 181 -37.39 27.22 -19.29
N GLN A 182 -36.38 26.43 -19.65
CA GLN A 182 -35.68 26.56 -20.94
C GLN A 182 -36.61 26.22 -22.12
N HIS A 183 -37.36 25.11 -22.05
CA HIS A 183 -38.36 24.79 -23.08
C HIS A 183 -39.45 25.87 -23.21
N HIS A 184 -39.91 26.43 -22.09
CA HIS A 184 -40.92 27.49 -22.09
C HIS A 184 -40.39 28.82 -22.63
N GLN A 185 -39.14 29.19 -22.32
CA GLN A 185 -38.48 30.35 -22.91
C GLN A 185 -38.20 30.17 -24.41
N GLN A 186 -37.92 28.95 -24.86
CA GLN A 186 -37.69 28.65 -26.27
C GLN A 186 -39.00 28.74 -27.07
N GLN A 187 -40.13 28.31 -26.51
CA GLN A 187 -41.47 28.50 -27.11
C GLN A 187 -41.96 29.95 -27.10
N LEU A 188 -41.70 30.73 -26.04
CA LEU A 188 -42.09 32.14 -26.02
C LEU A 188 -41.33 32.97 -27.07
N LYS A 189 -40.05 32.64 -27.33
CA LYS A 189 -39.25 33.28 -28.39
C LYS A 189 -39.75 32.95 -29.80
N THR A 190 -40.39 31.79 -30.01
CA THR A 190 -41.03 31.45 -31.29
C THR A 190 -42.38 32.14 -31.49
N LEU A 191 -43.03 32.61 -30.41
CA LEU A 191 -44.31 33.33 -30.46
C LEU A 191 -44.14 34.86 -30.48
N THR A 192 -42.91 35.36 -30.31
CA THR A 192 -42.58 36.79 -30.36
C THR A 192 -41.67 37.08 -31.55
N GLN A 193 -42.18 36.82 -32.75
CA GLN A 193 -41.60 37.37 -33.98
C GLN A 193 -42.69 38.23 -34.64
N PRO A 194 -42.59 39.57 -34.60
CA PRO A 194 -43.40 40.40 -35.48
C PRO A 194 -42.84 40.30 -36.90
N ASP A 195 -43.76 40.30 -37.85
CA ASP A 195 -43.52 40.23 -39.28
C ASP A 195 -42.49 41.26 -39.77
N GLY A 196 -41.58 40.79 -40.64
CA GLY A 196 -40.90 41.61 -41.65
C GLY A 196 -39.75 42.49 -41.16
N ILE A 197 -38.53 42.17 -41.63
CA ILE A 197 -37.77 42.94 -42.64
C ILE A 197 -36.38 42.29 -42.76
N ILE A 198 -36.00 42.03 -44.01
CA ILE A 198 -34.69 41.56 -44.45
C ILE A 198 -33.70 42.71 -44.25
N GLU A 199 -32.64 42.52 -43.44
CA GLU A 199 -31.41 43.28 -43.67
C GLU A 199 -30.16 42.47 -43.34
N SER A 200 -29.34 42.35 -44.38
CA SER A 200 -28.11 41.61 -44.56
C SER A 200 -26.91 42.27 -43.87
N ALA A 201 -25.99 41.48 -43.30
CA ALA A 201 -24.60 41.92 -43.13
C ALA A 201 -23.57 40.75 -43.10
N LYS A 202 -22.89 40.61 -44.24
CA LYS A 202 -21.44 40.36 -44.46
C LYS A 202 -20.86 39.03 -43.94
N VAL A 203 -20.62 38.02 -44.80
CA VAL A 203 -19.49 37.85 -45.75
C VAL A 203 -18.12 37.90 -45.06
N ASN A 204 -17.53 36.73 -44.79
CA ASN A 204 -16.23 36.33 -45.39
C ASN A 204 -15.87 34.86 -45.07
N GLN A 205 -15.91 33.99 -46.08
CA GLN A 205 -15.10 32.77 -46.15
C GLN A 205 -14.66 32.57 -47.61
N GLN A 206 -13.34 32.57 -47.83
CA GLN A 206 -12.71 32.15 -49.08
C GLN A 206 -12.22 30.70 -48.95
N HIS A 207 -12.51 29.92 -50.01
CA HIS A 207 -11.83 28.72 -50.55
C HIS A 207 -12.07 27.36 -49.83
N GLN A 208 -12.87 26.47 -50.48
CA GLN A 208 -12.51 25.31 -51.34
C GLN A 208 -12.23 24.05 -50.49
N HIS A 209 -12.73 22.83 -50.72
CA HIS A 209 -13.37 22.14 -51.85
C HIS A 209 -13.91 20.78 -51.33
N GLY A 210 -14.98 20.22 -51.92
CA GLY A 210 -15.09 18.75 -52.10
C GLY A 210 -15.91 17.90 -51.11
N THR A 211 -17.03 17.39 -51.64
CA THR A 211 -17.61 16.05 -51.46
C THR A 211 -18.45 15.67 -50.24
N ALA A 212 -19.61 15.12 -50.58
CA ALA A 212 -20.65 14.54 -49.76
C ALA A 212 -20.15 13.43 -48.84
N GLY A 213 -20.65 13.46 -47.60
CA GLY A 213 -20.49 12.39 -46.63
C GLY A 213 -21.35 12.70 -45.42
N ALA A 214 -22.22 11.77 -45.04
CA ALA A 214 -23.09 11.84 -43.88
C ALA A 214 -22.32 12.36 -42.64
N GLY A 215 -22.71 13.51 -42.12
CA GLY A 215 -22.12 14.06 -40.91
C GLY A 215 -22.53 13.23 -39.69
N PRO A 216 -21.59 12.84 -38.81
CA PRO A 216 -21.90 12.10 -37.62
C PRO A 216 -22.70 12.99 -36.67
N THR A 217 -23.71 12.40 -36.04
CA THR A 217 -24.32 12.93 -34.83
C THR A 217 -23.21 13.34 -33.86
N VAL A 218 -23.03 14.65 -33.68
CA VAL A 218 -22.25 15.18 -32.57
C VAL A 218 -23.02 14.81 -31.30
N VAL A 219 -22.67 13.64 -30.75
CA VAL A 219 -23.02 13.27 -29.39
C VAL A 219 -22.31 14.32 -28.54
N ASN A 220 -23.08 15.32 -28.12
CA ASN A 220 -22.64 16.27 -27.09
C ASN A 220 -22.57 15.49 -25.78
N ILE A 221 -21.47 14.76 -25.58
CA ILE A 221 -21.03 14.27 -24.28
C ILE A 221 -20.66 15.54 -23.51
N LYS A 222 -21.68 16.22 -22.99
CA LYS A 222 -21.47 17.10 -21.83
C LYS A 222 -20.91 16.18 -20.78
N GLY A 223 -19.59 16.25 -20.60
CA GLY A 223 -18.87 15.57 -19.54
C GLY A 223 -19.69 15.71 -18.28
N GLN A 224 -20.11 14.57 -17.74
CA GLN A 224 -20.48 14.51 -16.35
C GLN A 224 -19.19 14.79 -15.58
N GLN A 225 -18.87 16.07 -15.40
CA GLN A 225 -18.02 16.48 -14.30
C GLN A 225 -18.81 16.09 -13.06
N GLN A 226 -18.54 14.89 -12.57
CA GLN A 226 -18.95 14.47 -11.24
C GLN A 226 -18.47 15.58 -10.32
N GLN A 227 -19.39 16.28 -9.65
CA GLN A 227 -19.04 17.16 -8.55
C GLN A 227 -18.46 16.26 -7.47
N GLN A 228 -17.15 16.09 -7.52
CA GLN A 228 -16.41 15.22 -6.64
C GLN A 228 -16.42 15.89 -5.26
N GLN A 229 -17.18 15.29 -4.35
CA GLN A 229 -17.39 15.84 -3.01
C GLN A 229 -16.08 15.71 -2.24
N ARG A 230 -15.45 16.85 -1.94
CA ARG A 230 -14.16 16.89 -1.22
C ARG A 230 -14.32 16.24 0.15
N VAL A 231 -13.51 15.23 0.41
CA VAL A 231 -13.49 14.49 1.67
C VAL A 231 -12.32 15.02 2.48
N PRO A 232 -12.54 15.51 3.72
CA PRO A 232 -11.45 16.06 4.53
C PRO A 232 -10.40 15.00 4.84
N VAL A 233 -9.12 15.37 4.79
CA VAL A 233 -7.98 14.47 5.07
C VAL A 233 -8.10 13.75 6.41
N SER A 234 -8.70 14.39 7.42
CA SER A 234 -8.93 13.76 8.74
C SER A 234 -9.78 12.50 8.67
N VAL A 235 -10.78 12.45 7.78
CA VAL A 235 -11.63 11.26 7.58
C VAL A 235 -10.85 10.15 6.90
N VAL A 236 -10.02 10.47 5.92
CA VAL A 236 -9.16 9.51 5.22
C VAL A 236 -8.16 8.89 6.18
N LEU A 237 -7.51 9.72 7.01
CA LEU A 237 -6.59 9.25 8.05
C LEU A 237 -7.30 8.39 9.10
N ALA A 238 -8.49 8.78 9.56
CA ALA A 238 -9.26 7.97 10.50
C ALA A 238 -9.64 6.60 9.91
N PHE A 239 -9.97 6.54 8.62
CA PHE A 239 -10.25 5.29 7.93
C PHE A 239 -9.00 4.39 7.84
N LEU A 240 -7.84 4.97 7.52
CA LEU A 240 -6.57 4.24 7.48
C LEU A 240 -6.17 3.71 8.86
N VAL A 241 -6.31 4.52 9.92
CA VAL A 241 -6.08 4.07 11.31
C VAL A 241 -7.05 2.94 11.67
N GLY A 242 -8.33 3.06 11.32
CA GLY A 242 -9.31 1.99 11.52
C GLY A 242 -8.90 0.68 10.83
N TYR A 243 -8.38 0.76 9.61
CA TYR A 243 -7.89 -0.41 8.89
C TYR A 243 -6.67 -1.07 9.54
N ILE A 244 -5.74 -0.27 10.07
CA ILE A 244 -4.61 -0.76 10.87
C ILE A 244 -5.11 -1.45 12.14
N CYS A 245 -6.08 -0.86 12.85
CA CYS A 245 -6.65 -1.45 14.07
C CYS A 245 -7.35 -2.79 13.79
N ILE A 246 -8.01 -2.94 12.63
CA ILE A 246 -8.60 -4.21 12.19
C ILE A 246 -7.50 -5.23 11.90
N GLY A 247 -6.45 -4.84 11.17
CA GLY A 247 -5.28 -5.68 10.93
C GLY A 247 -4.65 -6.17 12.23
N ALA A 248 -4.44 -5.26 13.19
CA ALA A 248 -3.90 -5.57 14.50
C ALA A 248 -4.70 -6.65 15.23
N ALA A 249 -6.03 -6.55 15.23
CA ALA A 249 -6.89 -7.55 15.87
C ALA A 249 -6.81 -8.92 15.18
N VAL A 250 -6.79 -8.93 13.83
CA VAL A 250 -6.73 -10.16 13.03
C VAL A 250 -5.38 -10.86 13.20
N PHE A 251 -4.27 -10.15 13.02
CA PHE A 251 -2.92 -10.73 13.10
C PHE A 251 -2.53 -11.10 14.53
N SER A 252 -2.95 -10.32 15.54
CA SER A 252 -2.78 -10.70 16.95
C SER A 252 -3.48 -12.02 17.27
N ALA A 253 -4.69 -12.24 16.74
CA ALA A 253 -5.42 -13.49 16.94
C ALA A 253 -4.84 -14.67 16.14
N TRP A 254 -4.25 -14.45 14.97
CA TRP A 254 -3.76 -15.52 14.10
C TRP A 254 -2.34 -16.00 14.38
N GLU A 255 -1.46 -15.10 14.80
CA GLU A 255 -0.03 -15.34 15.00
C GLU A 255 0.37 -15.34 16.49
N GLU A 256 -0.62 -15.20 17.39
CA GLU A 256 -0.41 -15.07 18.85
C GLU A 256 0.49 -13.88 19.22
N TRP A 257 0.46 -12.84 18.41
CA TRP A 257 1.20 -11.60 18.66
C TRP A 257 0.47 -10.70 19.65
N SER A 258 1.19 -9.80 20.31
CA SER A 258 0.53 -8.74 21.06
C SER A 258 -0.25 -7.82 20.12
N TYR A 259 -1.27 -7.12 20.63
CA TYR A 259 -2.01 -6.16 19.81
C TYR A 259 -1.11 -5.05 19.23
N LEU A 260 -0.09 -4.65 20.00
CA LEU A 260 0.90 -3.67 19.57
C LEU A 260 1.72 -4.22 18.39
N ASP A 261 2.19 -5.45 18.48
CA ASP A 261 2.96 -6.11 17.41
C ASP A 261 2.12 -6.28 16.14
N GLY A 262 0.84 -6.64 16.28
CA GLY A 262 -0.09 -6.71 15.16
C GLY A 262 -0.33 -5.34 14.50
N ALA A 263 -0.45 -4.27 15.29
CA ALA A 263 -0.59 -2.91 14.79
C ALA A 263 0.71 -2.41 14.13
N TYR A 264 1.85 -2.71 14.74
CA TYR A 264 3.18 -2.42 14.23
C TYR A 264 3.39 -3.11 12.88
N PHE A 265 3.15 -4.42 12.80
CA PHE A 265 3.19 -5.19 11.55
C PHE A 265 2.27 -4.57 10.48
N SER A 266 1.03 -4.26 10.82
CA SER A 266 0.09 -3.66 9.86
C SER A 266 0.60 -2.31 9.33
N PHE A 267 1.11 -1.45 10.22
CA PHE A 267 1.64 -0.13 9.83
C PHE A 267 2.91 -0.22 8.98
N ILE A 268 3.93 -0.94 9.42
CA ILE A 268 5.22 -1.05 8.68
C ILE A 268 5.04 -1.68 7.30
N THR A 269 4.07 -2.57 7.18
CA THR A 269 3.80 -3.28 5.95
C THR A 269 3.05 -2.40 4.96
N LEU A 270 1.98 -1.74 5.41
CA LEU A 270 1.18 -0.87 4.55
C LEU A 270 1.96 0.37 4.12
N SER A 271 2.77 0.94 5.01
CA SER A 271 3.70 2.03 4.68
C SER A 271 4.87 1.61 3.79
N THR A 272 4.95 0.34 3.38
CA THR A 272 6.02 -0.23 2.55
C THR A 272 7.43 -0.09 3.15
N ILE A 273 7.53 0.01 4.48
CA ILE A 273 8.82 0.01 5.21
C ILE A 273 9.38 -1.42 5.27
N GLY A 274 8.53 -2.37 5.66
CA GLY A 274 8.82 -3.81 5.58
C GLY A 274 10.12 -4.26 6.27
N PHE A 275 10.27 -4.05 7.58
CA PHE A 275 11.46 -4.53 8.31
C PHE A 275 11.62 -6.06 8.32
N GLY A 276 10.51 -6.80 8.22
CA GLY A 276 10.50 -8.27 8.14
C GLY A 276 10.90 -9.00 9.42
N ASP A 277 10.93 -8.27 10.54
CA ASP A 277 11.06 -8.79 11.89
C ASP A 277 9.81 -9.58 12.34
N LEU A 278 8.64 -9.13 11.89
CA LEU A 278 7.38 -9.86 12.02
C LEU A 278 6.81 -10.18 10.64
N VAL A 279 6.60 -11.48 10.36
CA VAL A 279 5.97 -11.94 9.11
C VAL A 279 5.02 -13.10 9.43
N PRO A 280 3.76 -13.03 8.95
CA PRO A 280 2.78 -14.07 9.18
C PRO A 280 3.18 -15.37 8.48
N GLY A 281 2.80 -16.51 9.05
CA GLY A 281 3.08 -17.84 8.50
C GLY A 281 4.37 -18.50 9.00
N SER A 282 5.02 -17.95 10.03
CA SER A 282 6.30 -18.47 10.57
C SER A 282 6.17 -19.74 11.42
N LYS A 283 4.96 -20.12 11.86
CA LYS A 283 4.73 -21.18 12.87
C LYS A 283 3.82 -22.34 12.45
N VAL A 284 3.40 -22.47 11.18
CA VAL A 284 2.18 -23.24 10.88
C VAL A 284 2.41 -24.46 10.00
N LEU A 285 2.61 -25.59 10.66
CA LEU A 285 2.17 -26.91 10.21
C LEU A 285 0.62 -26.89 10.07
N GLU A 286 0.11 -27.32 8.92
CA GLU A 286 -1.30 -27.67 8.61
C GLU A 286 -2.38 -26.60 8.31
N GLN A 287 -2.32 -25.34 8.77
CA GLN A 287 -3.31 -24.28 8.40
C GLN A 287 -2.72 -23.00 7.78
N GLY A 288 -1.44 -23.02 7.41
CA GLY A 288 -0.69 -21.81 7.02
C GLY A 288 -1.11 -21.19 5.69
N GLU A 289 -1.59 -21.99 4.73
CA GLU A 289 -1.89 -21.50 3.38
C GLU A 289 -3.05 -20.51 3.35
N THR A 290 -4.11 -20.75 4.11
CA THR A 290 -5.29 -19.87 4.13
C THR A 290 -5.01 -18.54 4.83
N LYS A 291 -4.23 -18.57 5.93
CA LYS A 291 -3.77 -17.37 6.64
C LYS A 291 -2.89 -16.49 5.76
N LEU A 292 -1.96 -17.10 5.00
CA LEU A 292 -1.10 -16.37 4.06
C LEU A 292 -1.87 -15.75 2.90
N VAL A 293 -2.82 -16.48 2.31
CA VAL A 293 -3.68 -15.93 1.25
C VAL A 293 -4.53 -14.77 1.78
N ALA A 294 -5.08 -14.89 2.99
CA ALA A 294 -5.82 -13.80 3.62
C ALA A 294 -4.92 -12.59 3.91
N CYS A 295 -3.67 -12.82 4.35
CA CYS A 295 -2.67 -11.76 4.48
C CYS A 295 -2.44 -11.07 3.14
N ILE A 296 -2.24 -11.81 2.05
CA ILE A 296 -2.04 -11.25 0.72
C ILE A 296 -3.22 -10.36 0.30
N VAL A 297 -4.45 -10.81 0.51
CA VAL A 297 -5.65 -10.01 0.23
C VAL A 297 -5.66 -8.74 1.07
N TYR A 298 -5.31 -8.83 2.36
CA TYR A 298 -5.15 -7.68 3.23
C TYR A 298 -4.11 -6.69 2.67
N LEU A 299 -2.93 -7.15 2.22
CA LEU A 299 -1.90 -6.28 1.64
C LEU A 299 -2.39 -5.56 0.38
N VAL A 300 -3.04 -6.26 -0.54
CA VAL A 300 -3.53 -5.67 -1.79
C VAL A 300 -4.59 -4.60 -1.53
N VAL A 301 -5.55 -4.89 -0.64
CA VAL A 301 -6.58 -3.92 -0.24
C VAL A 301 -5.98 -2.74 0.52
N GLY A 302 -5.03 -3.01 1.41
CA GLY A 302 -4.26 -2.03 2.15
C GLY A 302 -3.55 -1.00 1.27
N LEU A 303 -2.78 -1.48 0.30
CA LEU A 303 -2.07 -0.64 -0.66
C LEU A 303 -3.03 0.15 -1.55
N ALA A 304 -4.17 -0.44 -1.90
CA ALA A 304 -5.23 0.25 -2.63
C ALA A 304 -5.79 1.46 -1.85
N MET A 305 -6.00 1.32 -0.54
CA MET A 305 -6.44 2.42 0.31
C MET A 305 -5.39 3.49 0.49
N ILE A 306 -4.11 3.12 0.53
CA ILE A 306 -3.01 4.09 0.55
C ILE A 306 -2.96 4.87 -0.78
N ALA A 307 -3.09 4.19 -1.92
CA ALA A 307 -3.19 4.84 -3.22
C ALA A 307 -4.40 5.79 -3.31
N MET A 308 -5.57 5.36 -2.81
CA MET A 308 -6.74 6.23 -2.65
C MET A 308 -6.43 7.45 -1.78
N SER A 309 -5.75 7.25 -0.64
CA SER A 309 -5.42 8.32 0.29
C SER A 309 -4.51 9.37 -0.36
N PHE A 310 -3.49 8.93 -1.12
CA PHE A 310 -2.65 9.83 -1.90
C PHE A 310 -3.44 10.61 -2.94
N ASN A 311 -4.33 9.96 -3.68
CA ASN A 311 -5.17 10.63 -4.68
C ASN A 311 -6.06 11.71 -4.03
N LEU A 312 -6.70 11.38 -2.91
CA LEU A 312 -7.57 12.32 -2.20
C LEU A 312 -6.81 13.49 -1.57
N VAL A 313 -5.59 13.24 -1.04
CA VAL A 313 -4.73 14.31 -0.51
C VAL A 313 -4.26 15.23 -1.62
N GLN A 314 -3.92 14.69 -2.81
CA GLN A 314 -3.54 15.50 -3.97
C GLN A 314 -4.70 16.35 -4.51
N GLU A 315 -5.96 15.90 -4.37
CA GLU A 315 -7.14 16.70 -4.74
C GLU A 315 -7.38 17.90 -3.81
N GLU A 316 -6.88 17.87 -2.56
CA GLU A 316 -7.06 18.97 -1.60
C GLU A 316 -6.04 20.12 -1.72
N VAL A 317 -4.81 19.82 -2.18
CA VAL A 317 -3.70 20.78 -2.31
C VAL A 317 -3.74 21.52 -3.65
#